data_AF-A0A7Y3FI89-F1
#
_entry.id   AF-A0A7Y3FI89-F1
#
_cell.length_a   1.000
_cell.length_b   1.000
_cell.length_c   1.000
_cell.angle_alpha   90.00
_cell.angle_beta   90.00
_cell.angle_gamma   90.00
#
_symmetry.space_group_name_H-M   'P 1'
#
loop_
_entity.id
_entity.type
_entity.pdbx_description
1 polymer ?
#
loop_
_entity_poly.entity_id
_entity_poly.type
_entity_poly.pdbx_seq_one_letter_code
_entity_poly.pdbx_strand_id
1 'polypeptide(L)'
;MTRPRLYSALTLGAMLAITYALKRHYSTADAEALRWILAPTAWLVETLVRAPFVFEQHVGYINQELRFAIVPSCAGVNFMIIAICAAAVGFVTHMPTLRAKLTLLFASVGLAYLATLGVNAARIVIALLLQAHPVSIAGLSSAQIHHAEGIVVYFSSLCALYLLADRILVRPRPKAPT
;
A
#
# COMPACT_ATOMS: atom_id res chain seq x y z
N MET A 1 -13.63 -31.74 7.45
CA MET A 1 -13.58 -30.27 7.29
C MET A 1 -14.84 -29.83 6.54
N THR A 2 -15.61 -28.85 7.04
CA THR A 2 -16.84 -28.39 6.35
C THR A 2 -16.48 -27.63 5.06
N ARG A 3 -17.31 -27.73 4.00
CA ARG A 3 -17.07 -27.06 2.71
C ARG A 3 -16.72 -25.56 2.85
N PRO A 4 -17.37 -24.77 3.73
CA PRO A 4 -17.02 -23.36 3.93
C PRO A 4 -15.61 -23.14 4.48
N ARG A 5 -15.15 -24.02 5.39
CA ARG A 5 -13.79 -23.96 5.96
C ARG A 5 -12.73 -24.32 4.93
N LEU A 6 -13.00 -25.31 4.08
CA LEU A 6 -12.12 -25.66 2.95
C LEU A 6 -11.96 -24.47 2.00
N TYR A 7 -13.05 -23.80 1.60
CA TYR A 7 -12.96 -22.63 0.71
C TYR A 7 -12.21 -21.46 1.34
N SER A 8 -12.38 -21.21 2.64
CA SER A 8 -11.57 -20.21 3.35
C SER A 8 -10.08 -20.56 3.32
N ALA A 9 -9.73 -21.82 3.62
CA ALA A 9 -8.33 -22.28 3.60
C ALA A 9 -7.70 -22.17 2.21
N LEU A 10 -8.42 -22.56 1.15
CA LEU A 10 -7.97 -22.41 -0.23
C LEU A 10 -7.78 -20.95 -0.62
N THR A 11 -8.71 -20.08 -0.23
CA THR A 11 -8.62 -18.64 -0.51
C THR A 11 -7.41 -18.02 0.19
N LEU A 12 -7.19 -18.35 1.47
CA LEU A 12 -6.02 -17.90 2.23
C LEU A 12 -4.71 -18.44 1.63
N GLY A 13 -4.68 -19.71 1.21
CA GLY A 13 -3.53 -20.31 0.53
C GLY A 13 -3.21 -19.59 -0.79
N ALA A 14 -4.23 -19.26 -1.58
CA ALA A 14 -4.05 -18.48 -2.81
C ALA A 14 -3.54 -17.06 -2.53
N MET A 15 -4.11 -16.37 -1.53
CA MET A 15 -3.65 -15.05 -1.10
C MET A 15 -2.20 -15.07 -0.60
N LEU A 16 -1.81 -16.10 0.16
CA LEU A 16 -0.43 -16.28 0.61
C LEU A 16 0.51 -16.53 -0.57
N ALA A 17 0.12 -17.35 -1.54
CA ALA A 17 0.93 -17.58 -2.74
C ALA A 17 1.13 -16.29 -3.55
N ILE A 18 0.06 -15.49 -3.72
CA ILE A 18 0.12 -14.20 -4.42
C ILE A 18 1.05 -13.22 -3.69
N THR A 19 0.88 -13.05 -2.37
CA THR A 19 1.71 -12.10 -1.60
C THR A 19 3.15 -12.56 -1.48
N TYR A 20 3.41 -13.87 -1.39
CA TYR A 20 4.75 -14.42 -1.43
C TYR A 20 5.43 -14.20 -2.79
N ALA A 21 4.73 -14.48 -3.90
CA ALA A 21 5.26 -14.24 -5.24
C ALA A 21 5.59 -12.76 -5.47
N LEU A 22 4.68 -11.87 -5.05
CA LEU A 22 4.89 -10.43 -5.10
C LEU A 22 6.08 -10.01 -4.24
N LYS A 23 6.21 -10.53 -3.01
CA LYS A 23 7.33 -10.23 -2.13
C LYS A 23 8.66 -10.68 -2.72
N ARG A 24 8.68 -11.88 -3.30
CA ARG A 24 9.86 -12.45 -3.95
C ARG A 24 10.28 -11.63 -5.16
N HIS A 25 9.34 -11.26 -6.03
CA HIS A 25 9.62 -10.39 -7.17
C HIS A 25 10.19 -9.03 -6.70
N TYR A 26 9.50 -8.38 -5.76
CA TYR A 26 9.92 -7.08 -5.22
C TYR A 26 11.30 -7.12 -4.55
N SER A 27 11.67 -8.21 -3.85
CA SER A 27 12.96 -8.29 -3.15
C SER A 27 14.18 -8.27 -4.05
N THR A 28 14.01 -8.55 -5.35
CA THR A 28 15.10 -8.58 -6.34
C THR A 28 14.85 -7.62 -7.50
N ALA A 29 13.75 -6.87 -7.49
CA ALA A 29 13.35 -6.01 -8.60
C ALA A 29 14.13 -4.69 -8.59
N ASP A 30 14.60 -4.29 -9.77
CA ASP A 30 15.15 -2.96 -10.04
C ASP A 30 14.03 -1.93 -10.31
N ALA A 31 14.43 -0.70 -10.61
CA ALA A 31 13.49 0.39 -10.88
C ALA A 31 12.62 0.11 -12.12
N GLU A 32 13.20 -0.54 -13.13
CA GLU A 32 12.57 -0.96 -14.37
C GLU A 32 11.45 -1.97 -14.12
N ALA A 33 11.73 -3.03 -13.37
CA ALA A 33 10.77 -4.05 -13.01
C ALA A 33 9.63 -3.50 -12.13
N LEU A 34 9.86 -2.44 -11.36
CA LEU A 34 8.86 -1.78 -10.52
C LEU A 34 8.14 -0.60 -11.19
N ARG A 35 8.34 -0.36 -12.49
CA ARG A 35 7.68 0.75 -13.20
C ARG A 35 6.16 0.72 -13.11
N TRP A 36 5.54 -0.46 -13.03
CA TRP A 36 4.08 -0.62 -12.92
C TRP A 36 3.48 0.03 -11.65
N ILE A 37 4.29 0.26 -10.61
CA ILE A 37 3.87 0.96 -9.39
C ILE A 37 4.60 2.29 -9.20
N LEU A 38 5.87 2.37 -9.60
CA LEU A 38 6.65 3.61 -9.51
C LEU A 38 6.16 4.68 -10.48
N ALA A 39 5.83 4.34 -11.73
CA ALA A 39 5.36 5.31 -12.72
C ALA A 39 4.05 6.01 -12.31
N PRO A 40 2.97 5.29 -11.95
CA PRO A 40 1.74 5.95 -11.50
C PRO A 40 1.92 6.70 -10.17
N THR A 41 2.78 6.21 -9.28
CA THR A 41 3.12 6.95 -8.05
C THR A 41 3.85 8.26 -8.37
N ALA A 42 4.87 8.22 -9.23
CA ALA A 42 5.62 9.39 -9.63
C ALA A 42 4.70 10.42 -10.29
N TRP A 43 3.82 9.98 -11.21
CA TRP A 43 2.81 10.84 -11.80
C TRP A 43 1.90 11.52 -10.76
N LEU A 44 1.42 10.78 -9.75
CA LEU A 44 0.65 11.38 -8.65
C LEU A 44 1.47 12.45 -7.90
N VAL A 45 2.74 12.15 -7.58
CA VAL A 45 3.62 13.11 -6.89
C VAL A 45 3.87 14.34 -7.76
N GLU A 46 4.13 14.18 -9.06
CA GLU A 46 4.31 15.27 -10.01
C GLU A 46 3.10 16.19 -10.05
N THR A 47 1.89 15.63 -10.09
CA THR A 47 0.65 16.43 -10.12
C THR A 47 0.44 17.21 -8.81
N LEU A 48 0.77 16.61 -7.66
CA LEU A 48 0.59 17.23 -6.34
C LEU A 48 1.64 18.31 -6.06
N VAL A 49 2.90 18.04 -6.41
CA VAL A 49 4.05 18.93 -6.15
C VAL A 49 4.21 19.97 -7.27
N ARG A 50 3.65 19.71 -8.45
CA ARG A 50 3.81 20.50 -9.68
C ARG A 50 5.27 20.60 -10.13
N ALA A 51 6.01 19.51 -9.99
CA ALA A 51 7.40 19.39 -10.42
C ALA A 51 7.61 18.05 -11.15
N PRO A 52 8.31 18.02 -12.29
CA PRO A 52 8.48 16.80 -13.08
C PRO A 52 9.50 15.85 -12.45
N PHE A 53 9.31 14.54 -12.59
CA PHE A 53 10.28 13.52 -12.24
C PHE A 53 10.65 12.71 -13.49
N VAL A 54 11.93 12.72 -13.84
CA VAL A 54 12.43 12.01 -15.03
C VAL A 54 12.88 10.60 -14.64
N PHE A 55 12.48 9.60 -15.41
CA PHE A 55 12.94 8.23 -15.19
C PHE A 55 14.41 8.09 -15.63
N GLU A 56 15.25 7.63 -14.72
CA GLU A 56 16.66 7.29 -14.92
C GLU A 56 16.86 5.80 -14.69
N GLN A 57 17.60 5.16 -15.61
CA GLN A 57 17.79 3.71 -15.57
C GLN A 57 18.54 3.29 -14.29
N HIS A 58 18.14 2.14 -13.74
CA HIS A 58 18.67 1.54 -12.50
C HIS A 58 18.49 2.35 -11.21
N VAL A 59 17.98 3.59 -11.30
CA VAL A 59 17.78 4.48 -10.14
C VAL A 59 16.29 4.63 -9.83
N GLY A 60 15.48 5.02 -10.81
CA GLY A 60 14.07 5.35 -10.62
C GLY A 60 13.74 6.76 -11.14
N TYR A 61 12.75 7.41 -10.52
CA TYR A 61 12.27 8.72 -10.96
C TYR A 61 12.97 9.83 -10.18
N ILE A 62 13.70 10.72 -10.85
CA ILE A 62 14.56 11.72 -10.23
C ILE A 62 14.08 13.14 -10.58
N ASN A 63 14.13 14.03 -9.58
CA ASN A 63 14.07 15.46 -9.79
C ASN A 63 15.35 16.11 -9.24
N GLN A 64 16.14 16.71 -10.13
CA GLN A 64 17.43 17.32 -9.79
C GLN A 64 17.28 18.61 -8.98
N GLU A 65 16.24 19.41 -9.26
CA GLU A 65 15.98 20.68 -8.56
C GLU A 65 15.57 20.43 -7.10
N LEU A 66 14.68 19.46 -6.87
CA LEU A 66 14.26 19.02 -5.54
C LEU A 66 15.32 18.17 -4.84
N ARG A 67 16.36 17.71 -5.57
CA ARG A 67 17.39 16.76 -5.09
C ARG A 67 16.75 15.53 -4.43
N PHE A 68 15.74 14.96 -5.09
CA PHE A 68 14.96 13.83 -4.60
C PHE A 68 14.82 12.75 -5.67
N ALA A 69 14.85 11.49 -5.24
CA ALA A 69 14.67 10.33 -6.10
C ALA A 69 13.61 9.38 -5.52
N ILE A 70 12.64 9.01 -6.35
CA ILE A 70 11.66 7.96 -6.07
C ILE A 70 12.26 6.63 -6.57
N VAL A 71 12.91 5.94 -5.63
CA VAL A 71 13.66 4.70 -5.85
C VAL A 71 12.82 3.46 -5.53
N PRO A 72 13.26 2.22 -5.85
CA PRO A 72 12.54 0.98 -5.53
C PRO A 72 12.03 0.85 -4.07
N SER A 73 12.77 1.36 -3.08
CA SER A 73 12.33 1.33 -1.68
C SER A 73 11.12 2.22 -1.39
N CYS A 74 10.83 3.18 -2.27
CA CYS A 74 9.62 4.01 -2.25
C CYS A 74 8.46 3.37 -3.03
N ALA A 75 8.51 2.11 -3.45
CA ALA A 75 7.42 1.52 -4.25
C ALA A 75 6.15 1.20 -3.44
N GLY A 76 6.22 1.18 -2.10
CA GLY A 76 5.06 0.87 -1.25
C GLY A 76 4.57 -0.59 -1.30
N VAL A 77 5.26 -1.49 -2.02
CA VAL A 77 4.82 -2.89 -2.22
C VAL A 77 4.65 -3.65 -0.90
N ASN A 78 5.48 -3.37 0.11
CA ASN A 78 5.30 -3.97 1.45
C ASN A 78 3.97 -3.57 2.09
N PHE A 79 3.56 -2.30 1.97
CA PHE A 79 2.26 -1.85 2.45
C PHE A 79 1.13 -2.56 1.69
N MET A 80 1.26 -2.69 0.35
CA MET A 80 0.30 -3.43 -0.47
C MET A 80 0.11 -4.88 0.01
N ILE A 81 1.23 -5.58 0.26
CA ILE A 81 1.21 -6.96 0.77
C ILE A 81 0.49 -7.02 2.13
N ILE A 82 0.83 -6.13 3.06
CA ILE A 82 0.22 -6.10 4.39
C ILE A 82 -1.29 -5.81 4.29
N ALA A 83 -1.70 -4.88 3.42
CA ALA A 83 -3.11 -4.56 3.19
C ALA A 83 -3.90 -5.77 2.64
N ILE A 84 -3.32 -6.51 1.67
CA ILE A 84 -3.91 -7.75 1.15
C ILE A 84 -4.05 -8.78 2.27
N CYS A 85 -2.99 -9.00 3.06
CA CYS A 85 -3.00 -9.95 4.18
C CYS A 85 -4.03 -9.56 5.26
N ALA A 86 -4.13 -8.28 5.60
CA ALA A 86 -5.09 -7.79 6.58
C ALA A 86 -6.53 -8.03 6.12
N ALA A 87 -6.84 -7.75 4.85
CA ALA A 87 -8.16 -8.01 4.29
C ALA A 87 -8.48 -9.51 4.22
N ALA A 88 -7.50 -10.31 3.81
CA ALA A 88 -7.59 -11.77 3.75
C ALA A 88 -7.96 -12.37 5.10
N VAL A 89 -7.14 -12.12 6.12
CA VAL A 89 -7.29 -12.70 7.45
C VAL A 89 -8.52 -12.14 8.16
N GLY A 90 -8.78 -10.83 8.02
CA GLY A 90 -9.91 -10.17 8.70
C GLY A 90 -11.28 -10.58 8.17
N PHE A 91 -11.44 -10.80 6.86
CA PHE A 91 -12.77 -10.86 6.25
C PHE A 91 -13.10 -12.18 5.52
N VAL A 92 -12.14 -13.06 5.25
CA VAL A 92 -12.43 -14.30 4.47
C VAL A 92 -13.45 -15.22 5.13
N THR A 93 -13.45 -15.29 6.46
CA THR A 93 -14.36 -16.14 7.24
C THR A 93 -15.78 -15.59 7.28
N HIS A 94 -15.94 -14.27 7.11
CA HIS A 94 -17.22 -13.59 7.03
C HIS A 94 -17.92 -13.80 5.67
N MET A 95 -17.20 -14.28 4.66
CA MET A 95 -17.77 -14.52 3.32
C MET A 95 -18.46 -15.90 3.26
N PRO A 96 -19.80 -15.97 3.02
CA PRO A 96 -20.57 -17.21 3.10
C PRO A 96 -20.42 -18.11 1.87
N THR A 97 -20.05 -17.57 0.72
CA THR A 97 -19.99 -18.29 -0.56
C THR A 97 -18.60 -18.21 -1.20
N LEU A 98 -18.29 -19.16 -2.09
CA LEU A 98 -17.05 -19.14 -2.87
C LEU A 98 -16.97 -17.86 -3.74
N ARG A 99 -18.08 -17.46 -4.36
CA ARG A 99 -18.14 -16.21 -5.13
C ARG A 99 -17.76 -15.00 -4.29
N ALA A 100 -18.29 -14.88 -3.07
CA ALA A 100 -17.95 -13.79 -2.16
C ALA A 100 -16.47 -13.80 -1.74
N LYS A 101 -15.88 -14.99 -1.54
CA LYS A 101 -14.43 -15.13 -1.23
C LYS A 101 -13.54 -14.73 -2.42
N LEU A 102 -13.92 -15.11 -3.63
CA LEU A 102 -13.22 -14.70 -4.85
C LEU A 102 -13.35 -13.19 -5.07
N THR A 103 -14.55 -12.61 -4.86
CA THR A 103 -14.74 -11.16 -4.87
C THR A 103 -13.84 -10.48 -3.85
N LEU A 104 -13.78 -10.98 -2.61
CA LEU A 104 -12.88 -10.45 -1.58
C LEU A 104 -11.41 -10.52 -2.04
N LEU A 105 -10.97 -11.62 -2.64
CA LEU A 105 -9.60 -11.79 -3.14
C LEU A 105 -9.25 -10.73 -4.18
N PHE A 106 -10.03 -10.65 -5.26
CA PHE A 106 -9.74 -9.71 -6.35
C PHE A 106 -9.90 -8.25 -5.90
N ALA A 107 -10.94 -7.95 -5.10
CA ALA A 107 -11.14 -6.61 -4.54
C ALA A 107 -9.99 -6.23 -3.60
N SER A 108 -9.48 -7.14 -2.77
CA SER A 108 -8.37 -6.85 -1.86
C SER A 108 -7.10 -6.50 -2.64
N VAL A 109 -6.79 -7.23 -3.71
CA VAL A 109 -5.62 -6.93 -4.55
C VAL A 109 -5.76 -5.56 -5.23
N GLY A 110 -6.90 -5.32 -5.89
CA GLY A 110 -7.14 -4.06 -6.61
C GLY A 110 -7.19 -2.84 -5.68
N LEU A 111 -7.93 -2.93 -4.57
CA LEU A 111 -8.02 -1.84 -3.60
C LEU A 111 -6.70 -1.61 -2.88
N ALA A 112 -5.94 -2.66 -2.55
CA ALA A 112 -4.61 -2.50 -1.96
C ALA A 112 -3.66 -1.80 -2.93
N TYR A 113 -3.70 -2.11 -4.23
CA TYR A 113 -2.92 -1.40 -5.24
C TYR A 113 -3.26 0.09 -5.28
N LEU A 114 -4.55 0.43 -5.43
CA LEU A 114 -5.01 1.82 -5.48
C LEU A 114 -4.67 2.58 -4.19
N ALA A 115 -4.89 1.96 -3.03
CA ALA A 115 -4.52 2.53 -1.76
C ALA A 115 -3.01 2.75 -1.65
N THR A 116 -2.20 1.80 -2.15
CA THR A 116 -0.74 1.94 -2.16
C THR A 116 -0.32 3.14 -2.98
N LEU A 117 -0.89 3.37 -4.16
CA LEU A 117 -0.57 4.56 -4.97
C LEU A 117 -0.84 5.85 -4.20
N GLY A 118 -2.02 5.99 -3.59
CA GLY A 118 -2.40 7.19 -2.85
C GLY A 118 -1.57 7.41 -1.58
N VAL A 119 -1.45 6.38 -0.75
CA VAL A 119 -0.71 6.45 0.54
C VAL A 119 0.77 6.70 0.30
N ASN A 120 1.35 6.03 -0.71
CA ASN A 120 2.76 6.18 -1.02
C ASN A 120 3.06 7.54 -1.70
N ALA A 121 2.16 8.05 -2.55
CA ALA A 121 2.29 9.42 -3.05
C ALA A 121 2.25 10.44 -1.90
N ALA A 122 1.30 10.30 -0.96
CA ALA A 122 1.24 11.15 0.23
C ALA A 122 2.54 11.08 1.06
N ARG A 123 3.05 9.87 1.29
CA ARG A 123 4.33 9.64 1.96
C ARG A 123 5.49 10.39 1.30
N ILE A 124 5.61 10.29 -0.04
CA ILE A 124 6.67 10.97 -0.79
C ILE A 124 6.53 12.49 -0.69
N VAL A 125 5.30 13.01 -0.81
CA VAL A 125 5.03 14.45 -0.67
C VAL A 125 5.39 14.93 0.73
N ILE A 126 5.04 14.19 1.79
CA ILE A 126 5.43 14.51 3.17
C ILE A 126 6.95 14.48 3.32
N ALA A 127 7.63 13.50 2.73
CA ALA A 127 9.09 13.43 2.76
C ALA A 127 9.75 14.65 2.08
N LEU A 128 9.21 15.12 0.95
CA LEU A 128 9.65 16.36 0.28
C LEU A 128 9.43 17.60 1.17
N LEU A 129 8.28 17.69 1.84
CA LEU A 129 7.98 18.78 2.76
C LEU A 129 8.93 18.79 3.97
N LEU A 130 9.22 17.62 4.54
CA LEU A 130 10.19 17.49 5.63
C LEU A 130 11.63 17.81 5.19
N GLN A 131 11.97 17.57 3.93
CA GLN A 131 13.25 17.98 3.36
C GLN A 131 13.34 19.50 3.19
N ALA A 132 12.27 20.14 2.73
CA ALA A 132 12.18 21.59 2.56
C ALA A 132 12.10 22.35 3.91
N HIS A 133 11.48 21.73 4.91
CA HIS A 133 11.35 22.27 6.27
C HIS A 133 11.88 21.24 7.28
N PRO A 134 13.21 21.15 7.46
CA PRO A 134 13.82 20.16 8.34
C PRO A 134 13.29 20.31 9.77
N VAL A 135 12.61 19.27 10.24
CA VAL A 135 12.20 19.15 11.64
C VAL A 135 13.33 18.47 12.40
N SER A 136 13.81 19.13 13.46
CA SER A 136 14.76 18.54 14.39
C SER A 136 14.04 18.13 15.67
N ILE A 137 14.06 16.84 15.98
CA ILE A 137 13.56 16.30 17.25
C ILE A 137 14.77 15.87 18.06
N ALA A 138 14.90 16.37 19.29
CA ALA A 138 16.02 16.05 20.16
C ALA A 138 16.14 14.51 20.32
N GLY A 139 17.35 13.99 20.06
CA GLY A 139 17.64 12.56 20.14
C GLY A 139 17.29 11.73 18.90
N LEU A 140 16.73 12.33 17.84
CA LEU A 140 16.46 11.63 16.58
C LEU A 140 17.30 12.18 15.42
N SER A 141 17.91 11.27 14.66
CA SER A 141 18.55 11.58 13.38
C SER A 141 17.51 11.80 12.28
N SER A 142 17.90 12.50 11.21
CA SER A 142 17.05 12.70 10.03
C SER A 142 16.56 11.37 9.41
N ALA A 143 17.40 10.34 9.42
CA ALA A 143 17.02 9.00 8.97
C ALA A 143 15.92 8.37 9.84
N GLN A 144 16.00 8.53 11.16
CA GLN A 144 14.96 8.04 12.08
C GLN A 144 13.65 8.80 11.90
N ILE A 145 13.70 10.10 11.66
CA ILE A 145 12.51 10.92 11.36
C ILE A 145 11.86 10.43 10.06
N HIS A 146 12.65 10.16 9.02
CA HIS A 146 12.13 9.60 7.76
C HIS A 146 11.51 8.20 7.93
N HIS A 147 12.09 7.35 8.77
CA HIS A 147 11.49 6.05 9.09
C HIS A 147 10.18 6.19 9.88
N ALA A 148 10.15 7.10 10.86
CA ALA A 148 8.96 7.37 11.66
C ALA A 148 7.81 7.91 10.79
N GLU A 149 8.10 8.81 9.86
CA GLU A 149 7.15 9.31 8.85
C GLU A 149 6.48 8.15 8.10
N GLY A 150 7.29 7.24 7.54
CA GLY A 150 6.79 6.09 6.80
C GLY A 150 5.92 5.18 7.67
N ILE A 151 6.32 4.92 8.92
CA ILE A 151 5.53 4.12 9.87
C ILE A 151 4.19 4.79 10.14
N VAL A 152 4.18 6.09 10.46
CA VAL A 152 2.95 6.82 10.78
C VAL A 152 1.99 6.82 9.60
N VAL A 153 2.47 7.15 8.40
CA VAL A 153 1.63 7.21 7.19
C VAL A 153 1.07 5.84 6.83
N TYR A 154 1.91 4.79 6.81
CA TYR A 154 1.44 3.45 6.46
C TYR A 154 0.54 2.84 7.53
N PHE A 155 0.89 2.94 8.81
CA PHE A 155 0.10 2.34 9.88
C PHE A 155 -1.27 2.99 10.01
N SER A 156 -1.34 4.33 10.01
CA SER A 156 -2.62 5.06 10.07
C SER A 156 -3.51 4.74 8.87
N SER A 157 -2.93 4.67 7.67
CA SER A 157 -3.65 4.30 6.45
C SER A 157 -4.16 2.86 6.49
N LEU A 158 -3.35 1.92 6.98
CA LEU A 158 -3.75 0.52 7.15
C LEU A 158 -4.92 0.40 8.13
N CYS A 159 -4.85 1.10 9.27
CA CYS A 159 -5.95 1.16 10.23
C CYS A 159 -7.22 1.75 9.60
N ALA A 160 -7.11 2.85 8.86
CA ALA A 160 -8.25 3.48 8.19
C ALA A 160 -8.89 2.52 7.17
N LEU A 161 -8.09 1.85 6.34
CA LEU A 161 -8.58 0.86 5.37
C LEU A 161 -9.26 -0.32 6.07
N TYR A 162 -8.66 -0.86 7.13
CA TYR A 162 -9.23 -1.98 7.88
C TYR A 162 -10.57 -1.59 8.53
N LEU A 163 -10.63 -0.44 9.20
CA LEU A 163 -11.86 0.04 9.85
C LEU A 163 -12.96 0.36 8.84
N LEU A 164 -12.60 0.88 7.66
CA LEU A 164 -13.56 1.09 6.57
C LEU A 164 -14.09 -0.24 6.04
N ALA A 165 -13.22 -1.22 5.81
CA ALA A 165 -13.61 -2.56 5.36
C ALA A 165 -14.50 -3.27 6.40
N ASP A 166 -14.19 -3.18 7.70
CA ASP A 166 -15.01 -3.74 8.77
C ASP A 166 -16.44 -3.16 8.77
N ARG A 167 -16.55 -1.83 8.63
CA ARG A 167 -17.85 -1.15 8.52
C ARG A 167 -18.65 -1.57 7.29
N ILE A 168 -18.01 -1.85 6.17
CA ILE A 168 -18.69 -2.22 4.92
C ILE A 168 -19.07 -3.70 4.91
N LEU A 169 -18.14 -4.57 5.34
CA LEU A 169 -18.23 -6.02 5.15
C LEU A 169 -18.83 -6.76 6.35
N VAL A 170 -18.70 -6.23 7.57
CA VAL A 170 -19.12 -6.91 8.81
C VAL A 170 -20.24 -6.15 9.52
N ARG A 171 -20.14 -4.82 9.61
CA ARG A 171 -21.09 -3.98 10.37
C ARG A 171 -21.82 -2.95 9.48
N PRO A 172 -22.72 -3.36 8.58
CA PRO A 172 -23.51 -2.42 7.79
C PRO A 172 -24.23 -1.41 8.71
N ARG A 173 -24.28 -0.13 8.32
CA ARG A 173 -25.01 0.90 9.08
C ARG A 173 -26.47 0.45 9.32
N PRO A 174 -27.04 0.69 10.52
CA PRO A 174 -28.47 0.48 10.76
C PRO A 174 -29.29 1.30 9.75
N LYS A 175 -30.32 0.70 9.14
CA LYS A 175 -31.30 1.46 8.36
C LYS A 175 -31.99 2.46 9.30
N ALA A 176 -32.10 3.72 8.87
CA ALA A 176 -32.87 4.72 9.62
C ALA A 176 -34.33 4.25 9.77
N PRO A 177 -34.98 4.48 10.92
CA PRO A 177 -36.39 4.15 11.09
C PRO A 177 -37.22 4.98 10.10
N THR A 178 -38.02 4.28 9.28
CA THR A 178 -39.07 4.84 8.42
C THR A 178 -40.29 5.21 9.22
#